data_AF-K2D546-F1
#
_entry.id   AF-K2D546-F1
#
_cell.length_a   1.000
_cell.length_b   1.000
_cell.length_c   1.000
_cell.angle_alpha   90.00
_cell.angle_beta   90.00
_cell.angle_gamma   90.00
#
_symmetry.space_group_name_H-M   'P 1'
#
loop_
_entity.id
_entity.type
_entity.pdbx_description
1 polymer ?
#
loop_
_entity_poly.entity_id
_entity_poly.type
_entity_poly.pdbx_seq_one_letter_code
_entity_poly.pdbx_strand_id
1 'polypeptide(L)'
;METPVYQIIGNFLILLLIPAFFVLAIRSNRKGAQKTFQQIKDIAQHLGLEFFDLVGVLEQASPSVSSEEAAALERVKSSRFLPFLMKMARVLNYGGMAWKIEGKYKELNVEISPEFHNQGGKHNRKTAYTRFKVFFPHSLNASLQLQKEGFFSKIGKTFGAQDIQTGNPDFDGQFIIKGNEEGQILSIFSNPSVQQNLRDFFERYPQAVVDDSGIHFEKPGILQDEAEYRTILEGMSNVVKAVKS
;
A
#
# COMPACT_ATOMS: atom_id res chain seq x y z
N MET A 1 7.14 -34.97 21.34
CA MET A 1 5.93 -34.92 20.49
C MET A 1 6.22 -33.90 19.40
N GLU A 2 6.90 -34.36 18.35
CA GLU A 2 7.30 -33.53 17.21
C GLU A 2 6.31 -33.77 16.09
N THR A 3 5.71 -32.70 15.58
CA THR A 3 4.89 -32.76 14.38
C THR A 3 5.76 -33.17 13.20
N PRO A 4 5.38 -34.21 12.42
CA PRO A 4 6.21 -34.68 11.33
C PRO A 4 6.21 -33.62 10.21
N VAL A 5 7.42 -33.15 9.89
CA VAL A 5 7.78 -32.16 8.86
C VAL A 5 7.09 -32.41 7.49
N TYR A 6 6.65 -33.63 7.23
CA TYR A 6 5.95 -34.03 6.01
C TYR A 6 4.60 -33.33 5.75
N GLN A 7 3.87 -32.86 6.77
CA GLN A 7 2.62 -32.11 6.53
C GLN A 7 2.84 -30.66 6.08
N ILE A 8 4.01 -30.08 6.36
CA ILE A 8 4.36 -28.72 5.92
C ILE A 8 4.85 -28.74 4.47
N ILE A 9 5.52 -29.83 4.05
CA ILE A 9 6.06 -29.97 2.68
C ILE A 9 4.96 -30.31 1.66
N GLY A 10 3.95 -31.10 2.05
CA GLY A 10 2.85 -31.50 1.15
C GLY A 10 1.99 -30.35 0.61
N ASN A 11 1.79 -29.28 1.39
CA ASN A 11 1.06 -28.09 0.93
C ASN A 11 1.91 -27.14 0.06
N PHE A 12 3.24 -27.22 0.13
CA PHE A 12 4.15 -26.41 -0.69
C PHE A 12 4.37 -27.01 -2.09
N LEU A 13 4.31 -28.34 -2.23
CA LEU A 13 4.40 -28.99 -3.55
C LEU A 13 3.22 -28.66 -4.48
N ILE A 14 2.05 -28.36 -3.91
CA ILE A 14 0.87 -27.94 -4.69
C ILE A 14 1.06 -26.53 -5.29
N LEU A 15 1.86 -25.65 -4.65
CA LEU A 15 2.23 -24.34 -5.20
C LEU A 15 3.26 -24.44 -6.35
N LEU A 16 3.99 -25.55 -6.47
CA LEU A 16 5.01 -25.78 -7.50
C LEU A 16 4.47 -26.37 -8.81
N LEU A 17 3.30 -27.03 -8.81
CA LEU A 17 2.65 -27.55 -10.03
C LEU A 17 1.69 -26.56 -10.69
N ILE A 18 1.37 -25.48 -9.99
CA ILE A 18 0.52 -24.40 -10.45
C ILE A 18 1.16 -23.49 -11.55
N PRO A 19 2.47 -23.19 -11.61
CA PRO A 19 3.02 -22.14 -12.48
C PRO A 19 2.61 -22.25 -13.95
N ALA A 20 2.70 -23.43 -14.57
CA ALA A 20 2.39 -23.59 -15.99
C ALA A 20 0.91 -23.39 -16.30
N PHE A 21 0.01 -23.99 -15.50
CA PHE A 21 -1.44 -23.85 -15.68
C PHE A 21 -1.92 -22.43 -15.31
N PHE A 22 -1.29 -21.81 -14.31
CA PHE A 22 -1.60 -20.44 -13.89
C PHE A 22 -1.10 -19.39 -14.87
N VAL A 23 0.11 -19.54 -15.42
CA VAL A 23 0.64 -18.68 -16.49
C VAL A 23 -0.28 -18.77 -17.71
N LEU A 24 -0.75 -19.97 -18.07
CA LEU A 24 -1.72 -20.19 -19.15
C LEU A 24 -3.10 -19.56 -18.88
N ALA A 25 -3.62 -19.64 -17.65
CA ALA A 25 -4.89 -19.01 -17.26
C ALA A 25 -4.79 -17.46 -17.23
N ILE A 26 -3.66 -16.91 -16.78
CA ILE A 26 -3.36 -15.48 -16.90
C ILE A 26 -3.24 -15.09 -18.39
N ARG A 27 -2.82 -16.01 -19.27
CA ARG A 27 -2.65 -15.81 -20.73
C ARG A 27 -3.92 -15.65 -21.53
N SER A 28 -5.03 -16.26 -21.13
CA SER A 28 -6.28 -16.23 -21.91
C SER A 28 -7.09 -14.93 -21.74
N ASN A 29 -6.82 -14.10 -20.72
CA ASN A 29 -7.59 -12.88 -20.42
C ASN A 29 -6.79 -11.56 -20.63
N ARG A 30 -5.73 -11.58 -21.45
CA ARG A 30 -4.60 -10.62 -21.36
C ARG A 30 -4.72 -9.24 -21.96
N LYS A 31 -5.52 -8.99 -23.01
CA LYS A 31 -5.35 -7.75 -23.79
C LYS A 31 -5.64 -6.46 -23.00
N GLY A 32 -6.70 -6.45 -22.19
CA GLY A 32 -7.07 -5.30 -21.36
C GLY A 32 -6.10 -5.08 -20.19
N ALA A 33 -5.77 -6.15 -19.47
CA ALA A 33 -4.85 -6.10 -18.33
C ALA A 33 -3.44 -5.65 -18.77
N GLN A 34 -2.91 -6.18 -19.87
CA GLN A 34 -1.58 -5.80 -20.38
C GLN A 34 -1.49 -4.31 -20.73
N LYS A 35 -2.53 -3.74 -21.35
CA LYS A 35 -2.56 -2.31 -21.68
C LYS A 35 -2.50 -1.46 -20.40
N THR A 36 -3.33 -1.79 -19.42
CA THR A 36 -3.34 -1.10 -18.12
C THR A 36 -2.00 -1.22 -17.40
N PHE A 37 -1.37 -2.40 -17.42
CA PHE A 37 -0.03 -2.61 -16.88
C PHE A 37 1.02 -1.74 -17.55
N GLN A 38 1.01 -1.67 -18.88
CA GLN A 38 1.94 -0.85 -19.63
C GLN A 38 1.74 0.63 -19.30
N GLN A 39 0.49 1.11 -19.23
CA GLN A 39 0.19 2.49 -18.85
C GLN A 39 0.69 2.83 -17.45
N ILE A 40 0.50 1.93 -16.46
CA ILE A 40 0.99 2.15 -15.09
C ILE A 40 2.52 2.16 -15.06
N LYS A 41 3.16 1.30 -15.85
CA LYS A 41 4.62 1.28 -16.00
C LYS A 41 5.14 2.58 -16.63
N ASP A 42 4.48 3.08 -17.66
CA ASP A 42 4.83 4.35 -18.32
C ASP A 42 4.69 5.52 -17.34
N ILE A 43 3.61 5.55 -16.55
CA ILE A 43 3.41 6.52 -15.46
C ILE A 43 4.57 6.45 -14.45
N ALA A 44 4.94 5.26 -14.00
CA ALA A 44 6.05 5.09 -13.06
C ALA A 44 7.35 5.68 -13.64
N GLN A 45 7.65 5.38 -14.91
CA GLN A 45 8.83 5.90 -15.61
C GLN A 45 8.80 7.43 -15.73
N HIS A 46 7.67 8.03 -16.11
CA HIS A 46 7.51 9.49 -16.19
C HIS A 46 7.61 10.20 -14.83
N LEU A 47 7.32 9.49 -13.75
CA LEU A 47 7.49 9.97 -12.37
C LEU A 47 8.92 9.74 -11.84
N GLY A 48 9.79 9.04 -12.58
CA GLY A 48 11.11 8.63 -12.11
C GLY A 48 11.06 7.58 -10.99
N LEU A 49 10.00 6.78 -10.96
CA LEU A 49 9.77 5.73 -9.97
C LEU A 49 10.00 4.34 -10.58
N GLU A 50 10.41 3.40 -9.74
CA GLU A 50 10.63 2.01 -10.14
C GLU A 50 9.30 1.26 -10.19
N PHE A 51 9.08 0.52 -11.27
CA PHE A 51 7.92 -0.35 -11.43
C PHE A 51 8.34 -1.81 -11.25
N PHE A 52 7.74 -2.48 -10.28
CA PHE A 52 7.90 -3.90 -10.02
C PHE A 52 6.64 -4.67 -10.44
N ASP A 53 6.83 -5.63 -11.37
CA ASP A 53 5.78 -6.55 -11.80
C ASP A 53 6.11 -7.97 -11.31
N LEU A 54 5.33 -8.45 -10.34
CA LEU A 54 5.51 -9.79 -9.81
C LEU A 54 5.21 -10.87 -10.86
N VAL A 55 4.19 -10.66 -11.69
CA VAL A 55 3.80 -11.68 -12.68
C VAL A 55 4.91 -11.86 -13.69
N GLY A 56 5.47 -10.76 -14.20
CA GLY A 56 6.64 -10.79 -15.09
C GLY A 56 7.86 -11.46 -14.45
N VAL A 57 8.14 -11.20 -13.16
CA VAL A 57 9.24 -11.86 -12.43
C VAL A 57 9.02 -13.36 -12.31
N LEU A 58 7.80 -13.80 -11.98
CA LEU A 58 7.47 -15.24 -11.86
C LEU A 58 7.45 -15.95 -13.22
N GLU A 59 7.02 -15.29 -14.30
CA GLU A 59 7.07 -15.82 -15.65
C GLU A 59 8.53 -16.05 -16.12
N GLN A 60 9.42 -15.09 -15.85
CA GLN A 60 10.84 -15.22 -16.18
C GLN A 60 11.54 -16.28 -15.32
N ALA A 61 11.08 -16.49 -14.09
CA ALA A 61 11.57 -17.54 -13.21
C ALA A 61 11.05 -18.95 -13.56
N SER A 62 10.18 -19.09 -14.58
CA SER A 62 9.61 -20.37 -15.00
C SER A 62 9.96 -20.64 -16.46
N PRO A 63 11.14 -21.26 -16.74
CA PRO A 63 11.09 -22.66 -17.20
C PRO A 63 12.27 -23.58 -16.79
N SER A 64 11.89 -24.86 -16.58
CA SER A 64 12.65 -26.12 -16.41
C SER A 64 13.26 -26.43 -15.03
N VAL A 65 12.79 -27.57 -14.49
CA VAL A 65 13.08 -28.13 -13.17
C VAL A 65 14.57 -28.49 -13.01
N SER A 66 15.29 -27.82 -12.11
CA SER A 66 16.62 -28.25 -11.58
C SER A 66 17.04 -27.42 -10.34
N SER A 67 18.25 -27.64 -9.81
CA SER A 67 18.87 -26.98 -8.64
C SER A 67 18.81 -25.45 -8.60
N GLU A 68 18.45 -24.80 -9.72
CA GLU A 68 18.08 -23.39 -9.81
C GLU A 68 16.81 -23.03 -9.01
N GLU A 69 15.85 -23.94 -8.82
CA GLU A 69 14.62 -23.68 -8.08
C GLU A 69 14.90 -23.34 -6.61
N ALA A 70 15.84 -24.04 -5.96
CA ALA A 70 16.24 -23.75 -4.59
C ALA A 70 16.89 -22.37 -4.46
N ALA A 71 17.70 -21.96 -5.44
CA ALA A 71 18.35 -20.66 -5.48
C ALA A 71 17.37 -19.52 -5.79
N ALA A 72 16.40 -19.75 -6.70
CA ALA A 72 15.32 -18.81 -6.96
C ALA A 72 14.41 -18.66 -5.74
N LEU A 73 14.09 -19.76 -5.05
CA LEU A 73 13.30 -19.74 -3.81
C LEU A 73 14.04 -19.04 -2.67
N GLU A 74 15.35 -19.25 -2.51
CA GLU A 74 16.20 -18.53 -1.55
C GLU A 74 16.25 -17.03 -1.88
N ARG A 75 16.40 -16.64 -3.15
CA ARG A 75 16.34 -15.23 -3.58
C ARG A 75 14.97 -14.59 -3.31
N VAL A 76 13.89 -15.33 -3.52
CA VAL A 76 12.53 -14.86 -3.26
C VAL A 76 12.25 -14.78 -1.75
N LYS A 77 12.74 -15.74 -0.96
CA LYS A 77 12.63 -15.74 0.52
C LYS A 77 13.49 -14.66 1.18
N SER A 78 14.68 -14.41 0.65
CA SER A 78 15.58 -13.34 1.09
C SER A 78 15.24 -11.97 0.50
N SER A 79 14.31 -11.92 -0.46
CA SER A 79 13.85 -10.68 -1.07
C SER A 79 13.07 -9.84 -0.06
N ARG A 80 13.39 -8.55 0.01
CA ARG A 80 12.61 -7.54 0.72
C ARG A 80 11.13 -7.50 0.30
N PHE A 81 10.82 -8.08 -0.86
CA PHE A 81 9.47 -8.12 -1.42
C PHE A 81 8.63 -9.29 -0.92
N LEU A 82 9.18 -10.30 -0.22
CA LEU A 82 8.44 -11.51 0.21
C LEU A 82 7.08 -11.22 0.90
N PRO A 83 6.94 -10.24 1.81
CA PRO A 83 5.64 -9.92 2.41
C PRO A 83 4.61 -9.46 1.38
N PHE A 84 5.04 -8.67 0.40
CA PHE A 84 4.23 -8.26 -0.75
C PHE A 84 3.85 -9.47 -1.62
N LEU A 85 4.80 -10.38 -1.89
CA LEU A 85 4.54 -11.61 -2.66
C LEU A 85 3.48 -12.49 -2.00
N MET A 86 3.60 -12.73 -0.70
CA MET A 86 2.66 -13.54 0.08
C MET A 86 1.27 -12.90 0.16
N LYS A 87 1.19 -11.57 0.24
CA LYS A 87 -0.06 -10.83 0.14
C LYS A 87 -0.69 -11.02 -1.24
N MET A 88 0.11 -10.89 -2.31
CA MET A 88 -0.35 -11.02 -3.69
C MET A 88 -0.73 -12.46 -4.06
N ALA A 89 -0.12 -13.48 -3.46
CA ALA A 89 -0.50 -14.88 -3.64
C ALA A 89 -1.99 -15.15 -3.32
N ARG A 90 -2.56 -14.43 -2.34
CA ARG A 90 -4.00 -14.51 -2.00
C ARG A 90 -4.89 -13.75 -3.00
N VAL A 91 -4.28 -12.89 -3.82
CA VAL A 91 -4.90 -12.01 -4.81
C VAL A 91 -4.68 -12.54 -6.25
N LEU A 92 -4.23 -13.79 -6.38
CA LEU A 92 -3.92 -14.40 -7.67
C LEU A 92 -5.15 -14.82 -8.50
N ASN A 93 -6.35 -14.85 -7.90
CA ASN A 93 -7.62 -15.04 -8.62
C ASN A 93 -8.16 -13.75 -9.30
N TYR A 94 -7.32 -12.71 -9.44
CA TYR A 94 -7.73 -11.34 -9.79
C TYR A 94 -7.03 -10.81 -11.05
N GLY A 95 -6.69 -11.70 -11.98
CA GLY A 95 -6.24 -11.30 -13.33
C GLY A 95 -4.84 -10.72 -13.39
N GLY A 96 -3.95 -11.07 -12.46
CA GLY A 96 -2.53 -10.75 -12.58
C GLY A 96 -2.12 -9.33 -12.17
N MET A 97 -2.96 -8.56 -11.46
CA MET A 97 -2.65 -7.20 -10.97
C MET A 97 -1.74 -7.19 -9.72
N ALA A 98 -0.60 -7.86 -9.79
CA ALA A 98 0.40 -7.89 -8.72
C ALA A 98 1.58 -6.97 -9.05
N TRP A 99 1.30 -5.67 -9.14
CA TRP A 99 2.31 -4.65 -9.39
C TRP A 99 2.55 -3.77 -8.16
N LYS A 100 3.72 -3.14 -8.13
CA LYS A 100 4.09 -2.14 -7.14
C LYS A 100 4.93 -1.07 -7.82
N ILE A 101 4.68 0.20 -7.50
CA ILE A 101 5.57 1.30 -7.81
C ILE A 101 6.24 1.74 -6.52
N GLU A 102 7.55 1.94 -6.55
CA GLU A 102 8.29 2.47 -5.41
C GLU A 102 9.45 3.35 -5.86
N GLY A 103 9.96 4.20 -4.97
CA GLY A 103 11.09 5.07 -5.28
C GLY A 103 11.04 6.36 -4.48
N LYS A 104 11.75 7.38 -4.97
CA LYS A 104 11.78 8.71 -4.37
C LYS A 104 11.00 9.70 -5.22
N TYR A 105 9.99 10.33 -4.64
CA TYR A 105 9.29 11.47 -5.22
C TYR A 105 9.56 12.72 -4.37
N LYS A 106 10.15 13.76 -4.97
CA LYS A 106 10.60 14.97 -4.26
C LYS A 106 11.39 14.65 -2.97
N GLU A 107 12.31 13.69 -3.07
CA GLU A 107 13.17 13.14 -2.00
C GLU A 107 12.50 12.26 -0.93
N LEU A 108 11.18 12.08 -0.99
CA LEU A 108 10.42 11.24 -0.08
C LEU A 108 10.24 9.85 -0.66
N ASN A 109 10.36 8.82 0.19
CA ASN A 109 10.04 7.46 -0.22
C ASN A 109 8.54 7.35 -0.46
N VAL A 110 8.15 6.73 -1.57
CA VAL A 110 6.75 6.50 -1.94
C VAL A 110 6.51 5.05 -2.33
N GLU A 111 5.28 4.60 -2.10
CA GLU A 111 4.80 3.29 -2.53
C GLU A 111 3.39 3.45 -3.14
N ILE A 112 3.17 2.84 -4.30
CA ILE A 112 1.86 2.78 -4.94
C ILE A 112 1.58 1.33 -5.33
N SER A 113 0.41 0.81 -4.96
CA SER A 113 0.08 -0.59 -5.22
C SER A 113 -1.44 -0.79 -5.31
N PRO A 114 -1.91 -1.89 -5.92
CA PRO A 114 -3.31 -2.24 -5.90
C PRO A 114 -3.69 -2.86 -4.56
N GLU A 115 -4.84 -2.45 -4.01
CA GLU A 115 -5.48 -3.06 -2.84
C GLU A 115 -6.85 -3.62 -3.23
N PHE A 116 -7.26 -4.74 -2.61
CA PHE A 116 -8.56 -5.34 -2.89
C PHE A 116 -9.31 -5.60 -1.59
N HIS A 117 -10.46 -4.95 -1.45
CA HIS A 117 -11.34 -5.13 -0.30
C HIS A 117 -12.54 -5.99 -0.67
N ASN A 118 -12.94 -6.87 0.24
CA ASN A 118 -14.19 -7.61 0.12
C ASN A 118 -15.33 -6.66 0.51
N GLN A 119 -16.33 -6.47 -0.35
CA GLN A 119 -17.61 -5.94 0.09
C GLN A 119 -18.38 -7.08 0.74
N GLY A 120 -18.72 -6.94 2.03
CA GLY A 120 -19.55 -7.93 2.73
C GLY A 120 -20.91 -8.08 2.06
N GLY A 121 -21.36 -9.32 1.84
CA GLY A 121 -22.65 -9.65 1.23
C GLY A 121 -22.75 -11.11 0.76
N LYS A 122 -23.96 -11.55 0.39
CA LYS A 122 -24.25 -12.93 -0.08
C LYS A 122 -23.46 -13.32 -1.35
N HIS A 123 -23.03 -12.31 -2.11
CA HIS A 123 -22.12 -12.45 -3.23
C HIS A 123 -20.85 -11.65 -2.88
N ASN A 124 -19.76 -12.34 -2.54
CA ASN A 124 -18.46 -11.75 -2.17
C ASN A 124 -17.87 -10.92 -3.32
N ARG A 125 -18.41 -9.72 -3.56
CA ARG A 125 -17.93 -8.80 -4.58
C ARG A 125 -16.70 -8.09 -4.05
N LYS A 126 -15.62 -8.13 -4.82
CA LYS A 126 -14.34 -7.54 -4.44
C LYS A 126 -14.16 -6.24 -5.21
N THR A 127 -13.71 -5.21 -4.52
CA THR A 127 -13.48 -3.88 -5.11
C THR A 127 -11.98 -3.61 -5.11
N ALA A 128 -11.46 -3.22 -6.27
CA ALA A 128 -10.08 -2.82 -6.43
C ALA A 128 -9.90 -1.36 -6.04
N TYR A 129 -8.73 -1.04 -5.51
CA TYR A 129 -8.31 0.30 -5.14
C TYR A 129 -6.85 0.49 -5.54
N THR A 130 -6.46 1.73 -5.80
CA THR A 130 -5.07 2.13 -5.93
C THR A 130 -4.67 2.79 -4.62
N ARG A 131 -3.78 2.14 -3.88
CA ARG A 131 -3.25 2.64 -2.61
C ARG A 131 -1.97 3.42 -2.87
N PHE A 132 -1.91 4.63 -2.32
CA PHE A 132 -0.75 5.51 -2.29
C PHE A 132 -0.22 5.58 -0.86
N LYS A 133 1.11 5.64 -0.72
CA LYS A 133 1.80 5.93 0.52
C LYS A 133 2.97 6.87 0.26
N VAL A 134 3.12 7.87 1.12
CA VAL A 134 4.32 8.71 1.19
C VAL A 134 4.82 8.63 2.62
N PHE A 135 6.06 8.18 2.78
CA PHE A 135 6.63 7.87 4.09
C PHE A 135 7.31 9.08 4.73
N PHE A 136 7.22 9.16 6.05
CA PHE A 136 8.15 9.96 6.83
C PHE A 136 9.58 9.38 6.68
N PRO A 137 10.64 10.21 6.77
CA PRO A 137 12.02 9.71 6.78
C PRO A 137 12.30 8.72 7.92
N HIS A 138 11.64 8.94 9.07
CA HIS A 138 11.70 8.10 10.25
C HIS A 138 10.28 7.92 10.80
N SER A 139 10.02 6.73 11.36
CA SER A 139 8.78 6.46 12.09
C SER A 139 8.66 7.41 13.28
N LEU A 140 7.46 7.94 13.53
CA LEU A 140 7.19 8.78 14.69
C LEU A 140 7.19 7.98 16.00
N ASN A 141 6.87 6.68 15.92
CA ASN A 141 6.76 5.77 17.08
C ASN A 141 5.82 6.27 18.19
N ALA A 142 4.77 7.01 17.80
CA ALA A 142 3.81 7.65 18.70
C ALA A 142 2.44 6.95 18.68
N SER A 143 2.36 5.77 18.06
CA SER A 143 1.09 5.09 17.76
C SER A 143 0.10 6.04 17.06
N LEU A 144 0.62 6.95 16.24
CA LEU A 144 -0.14 8.04 15.64
C LEU A 144 -1.25 7.47 14.76
N GLN A 145 -2.45 8.02 14.92
CA GLN A 145 -3.54 7.92 13.97
C GLN A 145 -4.21 9.28 13.85
N LEU A 146 -4.13 9.89 12.67
CA LEU A 146 -4.83 11.11 12.32
C LEU A 146 -5.68 10.88 11.07
N GLN A 147 -6.95 11.25 11.16
CA GLN A 147 -7.89 11.20 10.04
C GLN A 147 -8.96 12.29 10.16
N LYS A 148 -9.69 12.54 9.07
CA LYS A 148 -10.83 13.47 9.09
C LYS A 148 -11.99 12.92 9.90
N GLU A 149 -12.62 13.77 10.67
CA GLU A 149 -13.85 13.45 11.38
C GLU A 149 -14.94 13.02 10.38
N GLY A 150 -15.74 12.01 10.73
CA GLY A 150 -16.79 11.46 9.87
C GLY A 150 -16.33 10.45 8.80
N PHE A 151 -15.02 10.32 8.53
CA PHE A 151 -14.47 9.35 7.56
C PHE A 151 -13.89 8.08 8.24
N PHE A 152 -14.34 7.81 9.46
CA PHE A 152 -13.88 6.70 10.29
C PHE A 152 -14.17 5.34 9.66
N SER A 153 -13.12 4.65 9.19
CA SER A 153 -13.27 3.27 8.71
C SER A 153 -13.01 2.22 9.78
N LYS A 154 -12.21 2.49 10.83
CA LYS A 154 -11.88 1.56 11.95
C LYS A 154 -10.77 2.12 12.86
N ILE A 155 -10.76 3.41 13.23
CA ILE A 155 -9.92 3.79 14.38
C ILE A 155 -10.53 3.07 15.59
N GLY A 156 -9.83 2.02 16.00
CA GLY A 156 -10.34 1.02 16.91
C GLY A 156 -10.72 1.65 18.23
N LYS A 157 -11.69 1.03 18.89
CA LYS A 157 -11.92 1.15 20.34
C LYS A 157 -10.73 0.57 21.12
N THR A 158 -9.50 0.84 20.69
CA THR A 158 -8.30 0.47 21.43
C THR A 158 -8.30 1.30 22.69
N PHE A 159 -8.61 0.61 23.78
CA PHE A 159 -8.73 1.11 25.15
C PHE A 159 -7.65 2.15 25.49
N GLY A 160 -8.04 3.39 25.78
CA GLY A 160 -7.26 4.30 26.63
C GLY A 160 -6.86 5.67 26.07
N ALA A 161 -6.73 5.87 24.75
CA ALA A 161 -6.31 7.17 24.21
C ALA A 161 -7.53 8.06 23.92
N GLN A 162 -7.65 9.15 24.69
CA GLN A 162 -8.54 10.26 24.36
C GLN A 162 -8.03 10.98 23.10
N ASP A 163 -8.93 11.69 22.41
CA ASP A 163 -8.54 12.49 21.25
C ASP A 163 -7.63 13.64 21.70
N ILE A 164 -6.45 13.74 21.10
CA ILE A 164 -5.46 14.79 21.41
C ILE A 164 -5.94 16.08 20.76
N GLN A 165 -6.08 17.14 21.57
CA GLN A 165 -6.56 18.45 21.13
C GLN A 165 -5.37 19.38 20.87
N THR A 166 -5.25 19.92 19.66
CA THR A 166 -4.14 20.81 19.28
C THR A 166 -4.25 22.21 19.88
N GLY A 167 -5.42 22.56 20.41
CA GLY A 167 -5.76 23.89 20.92
C GLY A 167 -6.31 24.82 19.85
N ASN A 168 -6.53 24.33 18.63
CA ASN A 168 -7.19 25.05 17.55
C ASN A 168 -8.57 24.42 17.30
N PRO A 169 -9.68 25.02 17.79
CA PRO A 169 -11.02 24.45 17.66
C PRO A 169 -11.44 24.15 16.22
N ASP A 170 -11.02 24.97 15.25
CA ASP A 170 -11.38 24.78 13.84
C ASP A 170 -10.71 23.54 13.25
N PHE A 171 -9.50 23.21 13.72
CA PHE A 171 -8.78 22.02 13.29
C PHE A 171 -9.24 20.79 14.08
N ASP A 172 -9.39 20.93 15.39
CA ASP A 172 -9.80 19.85 16.29
C ASP A 172 -11.24 19.37 16.02
N GLY A 173 -12.11 20.22 15.46
CA GLY A 173 -13.45 19.83 14.98
C GLY A 173 -13.50 19.26 13.55
N GLN A 174 -12.35 19.14 12.87
CA GLN A 174 -12.26 18.53 11.53
C GLN A 174 -11.45 17.25 11.52
N PHE A 175 -10.56 17.06 12.50
CA PHE A 175 -9.63 15.96 12.56
C PHE A 175 -9.66 15.30 13.92
N ILE A 176 -9.55 13.97 13.92
CA ILE A 176 -9.34 13.21 15.13
C ILE A 176 -7.90 12.72 15.14
N ILE A 177 -7.19 13.02 16.23
CA ILE A 177 -5.81 12.64 16.46
C ILE A 177 -5.73 11.73 17.69
N LYS A 178 -5.06 10.59 17.54
CA LYS A 178 -4.76 9.66 18.63
C LYS A 178 -3.31 9.24 18.60
N GLY A 179 -2.78 8.91 19.77
CA GLY A 179 -1.47 8.31 19.96
C GLY A 179 -1.13 8.17 21.43
N ASN A 180 0.07 7.67 21.73
CA ASN A 180 0.57 7.48 23.10
C ASN A 180 1.62 8.50 23.54
N GLU A 181 2.16 9.31 22.61
CA GLU A 181 3.16 10.35 22.89
C GLU A 181 2.57 11.76 22.64
N GLU A 182 1.65 12.18 23.51
CA GLU A 182 0.87 13.42 23.34
C GLU A 182 1.74 14.66 23.13
N GLY A 183 2.81 14.84 23.90
CA GLY A 183 3.70 16.01 23.75
C GLY A 183 4.39 16.07 22.39
N GLN A 184 4.82 14.93 21.83
CA GLN A 184 5.40 14.87 20.50
C GLN A 184 4.34 15.20 19.43
N ILE A 185 3.16 14.58 19.54
CA ILE A 185 2.05 14.81 18.62
C ILE A 185 1.64 16.29 18.61
N LEU A 186 1.46 16.91 19.78
CA LEU A 186 1.12 18.33 19.88
C LEU A 186 2.18 19.24 19.26
N SER A 187 3.46 18.96 19.52
CA SER A 187 4.55 19.76 18.93
C SER A 187 4.56 19.77 17.39
N ILE A 188 4.03 18.71 16.76
CA ILE A 188 3.88 18.60 15.31
C ILE A 188 2.56 19.23 14.85
N PHE A 189 1.43 18.78 15.40
CA PHE A 189 0.10 19.07 14.85
C PHE A 189 -0.52 20.38 15.33
N SER A 190 0.08 21.05 16.33
CA SER A 190 -0.25 22.44 16.66
C SER A 190 0.43 23.46 15.71
N ASN A 191 1.34 23.02 14.82
CA ASN A 191 1.97 23.89 13.83
C ASN A 191 0.94 24.33 12.76
N PRO A 192 0.69 25.65 12.57
CA PRO A 192 -0.28 26.13 11.58
C PRO A 192 0.00 25.68 10.14
N SER A 193 1.28 25.52 9.77
CA SER A 193 1.68 25.02 8.45
C SER A 193 1.24 23.58 8.24
N VAL A 194 1.44 22.71 9.24
CA VAL A 194 0.99 21.32 9.22
C VAL A 194 -0.53 21.26 9.10
N GLN A 195 -1.24 22.03 9.93
CA GLN A 195 -2.69 22.07 9.91
C GLN A 195 -3.25 22.51 8.56
N GLN A 196 -2.65 23.52 7.92
CA GLN A 196 -3.08 23.98 6.60
C GLN A 196 -2.88 22.92 5.53
N ASN A 197 -1.70 22.29 5.47
CA ASN A 197 -1.42 21.24 4.49
C ASN A 197 -2.35 20.03 4.66
N LEU A 198 -2.67 19.67 5.91
CA LEU A 198 -3.66 18.64 6.20
C LEU A 198 -5.05 19.03 5.71
N ARG A 199 -5.52 20.25 6.01
CA ARG A 199 -6.83 20.73 5.52
C ARG A 199 -6.92 20.67 4.00
N ASP A 200 -5.94 21.24 3.30
CA ASP A 200 -5.92 21.31 1.84
C ASP A 200 -5.95 19.91 1.21
N PHE A 201 -5.18 18.97 1.78
CA PHE A 201 -5.14 17.60 1.26
C PHE A 201 -6.45 16.83 1.55
N PHE A 202 -6.96 16.91 2.78
CA PHE A 202 -8.15 16.17 3.21
C PHE A 202 -9.46 16.81 2.75
N GLU A 203 -9.46 18.03 2.21
CA GLU A 203 -10.59 18.57 1.46
C GLU A 203 -10.85 17.74 0.20
N ARG A 204 -9.78 17.38 -0.53
CA ARG A 204 -9.88 16.57 -1.75
C ARG A 204 -9.90 15.06 -1.48
N TYR A 205 -9.20 14.62 -0.43
CA TYR A 205 -8.99 13.21 -0.14
C TYR A 205 -9.36 12.88 1.33
N PRO A 206 -10.64 12.99 1.69
CA PRO A 206 -11.06 12.91 3.09
C PRO A 206 -10.87 11.54 3.75
N GLN A 207 -10.71 10.47 2.97
CA GLN A 207 -10.41 9.11 3.46
C GLN A 207 -8.93 8.82 3.69
N ALA A 208 -8.05 9.82 3.50
CA ALA A 208 -6.64 9.65 3.81
C ALA A 208 -6.41 9.42 5.31
N VAL A 209 -5.28 8.82 5.66
CA VAL A 209 -4.88 8.56 7.04
C VAL A 209 -3.40 8.91 7.18
N VAL A 210 -3.06 9.58 8.27
CA VAL A 210 -1.68 9.78 8.70
C VAL A 210 -1.42 8.88 9.90
N ASP A 211 -0.36 8.08 9.83
CA ASP A 211 0.09 7.20 10.90
C ASP A 211 1.59 7.40 11.17
N ASP A 212 2.17 6.61 12.08
CA ASP A 212 3.59 6.70 12.43
C ASP A 212 4.54 6.60 11.24
N SER A 213 4.14 5.95 10.15
CA SER A 213 4.97 5.72 8.97
C SER A 213 4.87 6.83 7.92
N GLY A 214 3.81 7.63 7.93
CA GLY A 214 3.56 8.66 6.91
C GLY A 214 2.08 8.87 6.64
N ILE A 215 1.76 9.26 5.41
CA ILE A 215 0.40 9.42 4.94
C ILE A 215 0.07 8.35 3.90
N HIS A 216 -1.14 7.80 3.98
CA HIS A 216 -1.65 6.84 3.01
C HIS A 216 -3.09 7.11 2.62
N PHE A 217 -3.43 6.71 1.40
CA PHE A 217 -4.71 7.01 0.77
C PHE A 217 -5.09 5.90 -0.21
N GLU A 218 -6.39 5.59 -0.31
CA GLU A 218 -6.91 4.63 -1.28
C GLU A 218 -7.94 5.28 -2.20
N LYS A 219 -7.69 5.18 -3.51
CA LYS A 219 -8.63 5.60 -4.55
C LYS A 219 -9.36 4.37 -5.09
N PRO A 220 -10.70 4.36 -5.18
CA PRO A 220 -11.41 3.27 -5.84
C PRO A 220 -10.96 3.08 -7.30
N GLY A 221 -10.77 1.82 -7.69
CA GLY A 221 -10.34 1.41 -9.03
C GLY A 221 -8.82 1.38 -9.22
N ILE A 222 -8.42 0.86 -10.38
CA ILE A 222 -7.03 0.89 -10.85
C ILE A 222 -6.82 2.20 -11.61
N LEU A 223 -6.12 3.14 -10.99
CA LEU A 223 -5.89 4.46 -11.55
C LEU A 223 -4.92 4.37 -12.74
N GLN A 224 -5.26 5.07 -13.81
CA GLN A 224 -4.49 5.11 -15.06
C GLN A 224 -4.23 6.55 -15.54
N ASP A 225 -4.62 7.54 -14.74
CA ASP A 225 -4.47 8.97 -15.05
C ASP A 225 -3.21 9.52 -14.36
N GLU A 226 -2.18 9.82 -15.14
CA GLU A 226 -0.91 10.35 -14.64
C GLU A 226 -1.06 11.69 -13.89
N ALA A 227 -1.95 12.57 -14.34
CA ALA A 227 -2.14 13.88 -13.70
C ALA A 227 -2.69 13.72 -12.27
N GLU A 228 -3.56 12.73 -12.08
CA GLU A 228 -4.08 12.37 -10.77
C GLU A 228 -2.99 11.76 -9.87
N TYR A 229 -2.09 10.92 -10.41
CA TYR A 229 -0.92 10.42 -9.65
C TYR A 229 -0.06 11.59 -9.15
N ARG A 230 0.26 12.56 -10.03
CA ARG A 230 1.07 13.73 -9.68
C ARG A 230 0.39 14.57 -8.60
N THR A 231 -0.91 14.82 -8.74
CA THR A 231 -1.71 15.59 -7.78
C THR A 231 -1.72 14.94 -6.40
N ILE A 232 -1.98 13.62 -6.34
CA ILE A 232 -1.98 12.88 -5.07
C ILE A 232 -0.60 12.90 -4.42
N LEU A 233 0.44 12.53 -5.18
CA LEU A 233 1.82 12.47 -4.65
C LEU A 233 2.32 13.83 -4.19
N GLU A 234 1.98 14.91 -4.91
CA GLU A 234 2.33 16.28 -4.52
C GLU A 234 1.65 16.69 -3.22
N GLY A 235 0.33 16.50 -3.11
CA GLY A 235 -0.41 16.82 -1.89
C GLY A 235 0.10 16.04 -0.67
N MET A 236 0.29 14.73 -0.82
CA MET A 236 0.85 13.87 0.24
C MET A 236 2.28 14.29 0.62
N SER A 237 3.11 14.67 -0.36
CA SER A 237 4.47 15.14 -0.11
C SER A 237 4.49 16.45 0.66
N ASN A 238 3.56 17.36 0.38
CA ASN A 238 3.47 18.64 1.10
C ASN A 238 3.09 18.42 2.57
N VAL A 239 2.15 17.52 2.85
CA VAL A 239 1.82 17.10 4.23
C VAL A 239 3.06 16.53 4.94
N VAL A 240 3.75 15.58 4.32
CA VAL A 240 4.93 14.92 4.91
C VAL A 240 6.08 15.91 5.15
N LYS A 241 6.28 16.87 4.24
CA LYS A 241 7.30 17.92 4.41
C LYS A 241 6.95 18.89 5.53
N ALA A 242 5.68 19.26 5.68
CA ALA A 242 5.22 20.13 6.77
C ALA A 242 5.40 19.46 8.14
N VAL A 243 5.15 18.16 8.26
CA VAL A 243 5.38 17.42 9.52
C VAL A 243 6.86 17.37 9.92
N LYS A 244 7.78 17.46 8.93
CA LYS A 244 9.22 17.49 9.17
C LYS A 244 9.75 18.89 9.55
N SER A 245 9.06 19.96 9.15
CA SER A 245 9.54 21.35 9.26
C SER A 245 9.32 21.94 10.65
#